data_AF-A0A564XX04-F1
#
_entry.id   AF-A0A564XX04-F1
#
_cell.length_a   1.000
_cell.length_b   1.000
_cell.length_c   1.000
_cell.angle_alpha   90.00
_cell.angle_beta   90.00
_cell.angle_gamma   90.00
#
_symmetry.space_group_name_H-M   'P 1'
#
loop_
_entity.id
_entity.type
_entity.pdbx_description
1 polymer ?
#
loop_
_entity_poly.entity_id
_entity_poly.type
_entity_poly.pdbx_seq_one_letter_code
_entity_poly.pdbx_strand_id
1 'polypeptide(L)' 'MFRTSRLFHVITEVKGMMILFECPRMSQKSAKSKVKALLDWRNASRDDEVQTARTIAFRDIVSLLRIQDAPDLISDLF' A
#
# COMPACT_ATOMS: atom_id res chain seq x y z
N MET A 1 18.89 8.24 16.49
CA MET A 1 17.44 8.44 16.73
C MET A 1 16.61 8.29 15.43
N PHE A 2 16.98 7.38 14.52
CA PHE A 2 16.51 7.43 13.12
C PHE A 2 15.69 6.21 12.64
N ARG A 3 15.91 5.01 13.20
CA ARG A 3 15.22 3.78 12.75
C ARG A 3 13.76 3.69 13.23
N THR A 4 13.53 3.90 14.52
CA THR A 4 12.17 3.88 15.10
C THR A 4 11.29 4.97 14.48
N SER A 5 11.82 6.18 14.30
CA SER A 5 11.10 7.28 13.64
C SER A 5 10.67 6.96 12.21
N ARG A 6 11.50 6.24 11.44
CA ARG A 6 11.17 5.79 10.07
C ARG A 6 10.03 4.76 10.08
N LEU A 7 10.11 3.75 10.96
CA LEU A 7 9.04 2.74 11.07
C LEU A 7 7.72 3.35 11.60
N PHE A 8 7.79 4.27 12.56
CA PHE A 8 6.62 5.02 13.03
C PHE A 8 5.97 5.80 11.88
N HIS A 9 6.78 6.44 11.03
CA HIS A 9 6.28 7.12 9.84
C HIS A 9 5.55 6.16 8.89
N VAL A 10 6.16 5.02 8.57
CA VAL A 10 5.50 4.00 7.71
C VAL A 10 4.19 3.51 8.32
N ILE A 11 4.14 3.25 9.62
CA ILE A 11 2.91 2.82 10.29
C ILE A 11 1.81 3.88 10.16
N THR A 12 2.15 5.17 10.29
CA THR A 12 1.17 6.25 10.07
C THR A 12 0.71 6.35 8.62
N GLU A 13 1.60 6.15 7.66
CA GLU A 13 1.24 6.11 6.23
C GLU A 13 0.31 4.93 5.91
N VAL A 14 0.60 3.74 6.45
CA VAL A 14 -0.23 2.53 6.28
C VAL A 14 -1.65 2.78 6.77
N LYS A 15 -1.79 3.34 7.97
CA LYS A 15 -3.11 3.68 8.52
C LYS A 15 -3.83 4.73 7.67
N GLY A 16 -3.10 5.73 7.17
CA GLY A 16 -3.62 6.74 6.25
C GLY A 16 -4.11 6.14 4.93
N MET A 17 -3.36 5.18 4.36
CA MET A 17 -3.73 4.47 3.15
C MET A 17 -5.01 3.65 3.33
N MET A 18 -5.12 2.89 4.44
CA MET A 18 -6.33 2.13 4.75
C MET A 18 -7.57 3.03 4.77
N ILE A 19 -7.51 4.14 5.52
CA ILE A 19 -8.62 5.11 5.62
C ILE A 19 -8.93 5.74 4.25
N LEU A 20 -7.89 6.08 3.48
CA LEU A 20 -8.04 6.66 2.14
C LEU A 20 -8.82 5.73 1.20
N PHE A 21 -8.54 4.43 1.22
CA PHE A 21 -9.20 3.46 0.33
C PHE A 21 -10.62 3.09 0.77
N GLU A 22 -10.94 3.27 2.05
CA GLU A 22 -12.29 3.12 2.60
C GLU A 22 -13.18 4.36 2.34
N CYS A 23 -12.58 5.53 2.09
CA CYS A 23 -13.32 6.74 1.76
C CYS A 23 -14.25 6.52 0.55
N PRO A 24 -15.53 6.97 0.59
CA PRO A 24 -16.51 6.69 -0.47
C PRO A 24 -16.02 7.02 -1.88
N ARG A 25 -15.29 8.14 -2.04
CA ARG A 25 -14.73 8.57 -3.33
C ARG A 25 -13.69 7.59 -3.88
N MET A 26 -12.87 7.01 -3.01
CA MET A 26 -11.86 6.04 -3.41
C MET A 26 -12.44 4.63 -3.48
N SER A 27 -13.41 4.29 -2.63
CA SER A 27 -14.18 3.06 -2.68
C SER A 27 -14.79 2.82 -4.06
N GLN A 28 -15.30 3.88 -4.69
CA GLN A 28 -15.86 3.88 -6.06
C GLN A 28 -14.82 3.70 -7.19
N LYS A 29 -13.52 3.85 -6.93
CA LYS A 29 -12.49 3.61 -7.96
C LYS A 29 -12.30 2.13 -8.22
N SER A 30 -11.91 1.81 -9.45
CA SER A 30 -11.60 0.43 -9.86
C SER A 30 -10.48 -0.18 -9.03
N ALA A 31 -10.52 -1.50 -8.89
CA ALA A 31 -9.45 -2.33 -8.32
C ALA A 31 -8.07 -1.94 -8.86
N LYS A 32 -7.95 -1.86 -10.19
CA LYS A 32 -6.73 -1.47 -10.89
C LYS A 32 -6.20 -0.10 -10.46
N SER A 33 -7.07 0.90 -10.31
CA SER A 33 -6.65 2.24 -9.85
C SER A 33 -6.18 2.24 -8.39
N LYS A 34 -6.81 1.45 -7.51
CA LYS A 34 -6.38 1.32 -6.12
C LYS A 34 -5.02 0.63 -6.01
N VAL A 35 -4.84 -0.47 -6.74
CA VAL A 35 -3.55 -1.19 -6.82
C VAL A 35 -2.44 -0.29 -7.36
N LYS A 36 -2.70 0.45 -8.44
CA LYS A 36 -1.73 1.42 -8.98
C LYS A 36 -1.30 2.45 -7.95
N ALA A 37 -2.24 3.04 -7.22
CA ALA A 37 -1.91 4.01 -6.17
C ALA A 37 -1.08 3.40 -5.03
N LEU A 38 -1.39 2.16 -4.63
CA LEU A 38 -0.61 1.43 -3.63
C LEU A 38 0.81 1.11 -4.11
N LEU A 39 1.00 0.85 -5.40
CA LEU A 39 2.33 0.61 -5.98
C LEU A 39 3.16 1.89 -6.07
N ASP A 40 2.53 2.99 -6.49
CA ASP A 40 3.15 4.30 -6.52
C ASP A 40 3.60 4.70 -5.09
N TRP A 41 2.78 4.42 -4.06
CA TRP A 41 3.17 4.61 -2.66
C TRP A 41 4.29 3.67 -2.21
N ARG A 42 4.22 2.37 -2.51
CA ARG A 42 5.27 1.39 -2.19
C ARG A 42 6.59 1.91 -2.71
N ASN A 43 6.68 2.23 -4.00
CA ASN A 43 7.90 2.62 -4.71
C ASN A 43 8.37 4.06 -4.44
N ALA A 44 7.63 4.86 -3.67
CA ALA A 44 8.02 6.24 -3.36
C ALA A 44 9.23 6.35 -2.41
N SER A 45 9.64 5.25 -1.76
CA SER A 45 10.84 5.19 -0.93
C SER A 45 11.95 4.43 -1.63
N ARG A 46 13.20 4.90 -1.47
CA ARG A 46 14.41 4.17 -1.85
C ARG A 46 15.12 3.51 -0.66
N ASP A 47 14.59 3.69 0.54
CA ASP A 47 15.10 3.04 1.75
C ASP A 47 14.57 1.60 1.81
N ASP A 48 15.48 0.62 1.86
CA ASP A 48 15.15 -0.81 1.79
C ASP A 48 14.30 -1.31 2.97
N GLU A 49 14.51 -0.76 4.18
CA GLU A 49 13.71 -1.12 5.36
C GLU A 49 12.28 -0.59 5.21
N VAL A 50 12.16 0.67 4.76
CA VAL A 50 10.86 1.28 4.45
C VAL A 50 10.17 0.55 3.31
N GLN A 51 10.92 0.18 2.27
CA GLN A 51 10.41 -0.55 1.10
C GLN A 51 9.89 -1.93 1.49
N THR A 52 10.60 -2.63 2.38
CA THR A 52 10.18 -3.92 2.92
C THR A 52 8.90 -3.77 3.74
N ALA A 53 8.85 -2.79 4.66
CA ALA A 53 7.67 -2.53 5.47
C ALA A 53 6.44 -2.14 4.63
N ARG A 54 6.60 -1.29 3.61
CA ARG A 54 5.55 -0.94 2.65
C ARG A 54 5.11 -2.13 1.81
N THR A 55 6.02 -3.05 1.46
CA THR A 55 5.68 -4.26 0.69
C THR A 55 4.84 -5.25 1.50
N ILE A 56 5.13 -5.41 2.80
CA ILE A 56 4.30 -6.21 3.71
C ILE A 56 2.91 -5.58 3.82
N ALA A 57 2.84 -4.29 4.16
CA ALA A 57 1.57 -3.58 4.29
C ALA A 57 0.77 -3.51 2.97
N PHE A 58 1.44 -3.45 1.81
CA PHE A 58 0.79 -3.53 0.51
C PHE A 58 -0.05 -4.81 0.38
N ARG A 59 0.53 -5.96 0.73
CA ARG A 59 -0.17 -7.25 0.69
C ARG A 59 -1.35 -7.25 1.65
N ASP A 60 -1.16 -6.77 2.87
CA ASP A 60 -2.22 -6.70 3.89
C ASP A 60 -3.39 -5.82 3.43
N ILE A 61 -3.11 -4.62 2.89
CA ILE A 61 -4.14 -3.69 2.41
C ILE A 61 -4.89 -4.27 1.20
N VAL A 62 -4.19 -4.90 0.25
CA VAL A 62 -4.83 -5.55 -0.91
C VAL A 62 -5.78 -6.67 -0.46
N SER A 63 -5.35 -7.49 0.51
CA SER A 63 -6.18 -8.54 1.10
C SER A 63 -7.38 -7.97 1.85
N LEU A 64 -7.20 -6.91 2.64
CA LEU A 64 -8.27 -6.24 3.39
C LEU A 64 -9.33 -5.63 2.47
N LEU A 65 -8.89 -4.97 1.38
CA LEU A 65 -9.79 -4.37 0.40
C LEU A 65 -10.48 -5.41 -0.51
N ARG A 66 -10.20 -6.71 -0.31
CA ARG A 66 -10.75 -7.84 -1.10
C ARG A 66 -10.67 -7.57 -2.60
N ILE A 67 -9.54 -7.05 -3.05
CA ILE A 67 -9.31 -6.77 -4.47
C ILE A 67 -9.09 -8.12 -5.16
N GLN A 68 -10.18 -8.73 -5.65
CA GLN A 68 -10.18 -10.12 -6.16
C GLN A 68 -9.43 -10.28 -7.51
N ASP A 69 -9.26 -9.21 -8.30
CA ASP A 69 -8.48 -9.22 -9.54
C ASP A 69 -6.97 -8.96 -9.32
N ALA A 70 -6.52 -8.94 -8.06
CA ALA A 70 -5.14 -8.67 -7.75
C ALA A 70 -4.12 -9.73 -8.24
N PRO A 71 -4.43 -11.04 -8.41
CA PRO A 71 -3.40 -12.01 -8.83
C PRO A 71 -2.74 -11.66 -10.17
N ASP A 72 -3.54 -11.35 -11.21
CA ASP A 72 -3.03 -10.96 -12.53
C ASP A 72 -2.40 -9.57 -12.52
N LEU A 73 -2.87 -8.68 -11.63
CA LEU A 73 -2.30 -7.35 -11.45
C LEU A 73 -0.97 -7.39 -10.69
N ILE A 74 -0.76 -8.38 -9.82
CA ILE A 74 0.43 -8.54 -8.94
C ILE A 74 1.51 -9.38 -9.62
N SER A 75 1.16 -10.33 -10.51
CA SER A 75 2.13 -11.20 -11.19
C SER A 75 3.13 -10.43 -12.06
N ASP A 76 2.75 -9.26 -12.58
CA ASP A 76 3.63 -8.39 -13.37
C ASP A 76 4.53 -7.47 -12.50
N LEU A 77 4.43 -7.53 -11.17
CA LEU A 77 5.02 -6.53 -10.25
C LEU A 77 6.05 -7.08 -9.25
N PHE A 78 6.29 -8.39 -9.24
CA PHE A 78 7.29 -9.06 -8.40
C PHE A 78 8.28 -9.83 -9.26
#